data_AF-A0A495W2F6-F1
#
_entry.id   AF-A0A495W2F6-F1
#
_cell.length_a   1.000
_cell.length_b   1.000
_cell.length_c   1.000
_cell.angle_alpha   90.00
_cell.angle_beta   90.00
_cell.angle_gamma   90.00
#
_symmetry.space_group_name_H-M   'P 1'
#
loop_
_entity.id
_entity.type
_entity.pdbx_description
1 polymer ?
#
loop_
_entity_poly.entity_id
_entity_poly.type
_entity_poly.pdbx_seq_one_letter_code
_entity_poly.pdbx_strand_id
1 'polypeptide(L)'
;MSDVDVVIAGGGPVGLMLAGELGLAGVGALVLERAAERDEHSRAWGLHPRTAETLDRRGLLAGLLHERATWPKMPFAGMWPLLDLSAMRDCDHPYLVNVPQTRVEEVLAARAARVGAEVRRGHEVTGLAQHDDGVDVEVAGPGGAYRVRGRFLVGCDGGRSAVRKLAGIGFPGSDATVAGMLCDCTLPTMRQERRGITRTGRGTVNLNPRPNGQVRVVVTEFDRPHADRDAPVALPEFAAAVTRVLGRELRIEEPTWFTRFGDTCRQADRYRAGRVLLAGDAAHVHFPYGGLGLNLGLQDAVNLGWKLAAEVAGHAPAGLLDTYQAERYPVAEGVLDYSRTQLALLHPHRNVTALRGLVQRLLEFPEVNRFLAELVTGVALRLDLGEEGAHPLVGALATDLRLESADGHTTLVELLRAGTGVLVDFTQSGAHAETARPWEPRVQVRVARADAPPAAALLVRPDGYVAWAATDGRSDGPRAALERWFGT
;
A
#
# COMPACT_ATOMS: atom_id res chain seq x y z
N MET A 1 -14.17 23.60 -20.72
CA MET A 1 -13.99 22.41 -19.85
C MET A 1 -12.81 21.65 -20.42
N SER A 2 -11.76 21.39 -19.63
CA SER A 2 -10.71 20.45 -20.03
C SER A 2 -11.24 19.04 -19.78
N ASP A 3 -11.25 18.21 -20.82
CA ASP A 3 -11.63 16.80 -20.73
C ASP A 3 -10.38 15.97 -20.46
N VAL A 4 -10.43 15.09 -19.46
CA VAL A 4 -9.33 14.18 -19.08
C VAL A 4 -9.89 12.78 -18.88
N ASP A 5 -9.07 11.74 -19.04
CA ASP A 5 -9.57 10.37 -18.82
C ASP A 5 -9.90 10.14 -17.35
N VAL A 6 -8.95 10.45 -16.45
CA VAL A 6 -9.12 10.19 -15.01
C VAL A 6 -8.71 11.42 -14.20
N VAL A 7 -9.62 11.86 -13.34
CA VAL A 7 -9.32 12.83 -12.27
C VAL A 7 -8.97 12.08 -11.00
N ILE A 8 -7.89 12.47 -10.33
CA ILE A 8 -7.45 11.90 -9.04
C ILE A 8 -7.50 13.01 -8.00
N ALA A 9 -8.32 12.85 -6.97
CA ALA A 9 -8.35 13.76 -5.84
C ALA A 9 -7.31 13.33 -4.80
N GLY A 10 -6.29 14.14 -4.56
CA GLY A 10 -5.19 13.87 -3.62
C GLY A 10 -3.87 13.53 -4.33
N GLY A 11 -2.86 14.36 -4.10
CA GLY A 11 -1.48 14.21 -4.58
C GLY A 11 -0.53 13.63 -3.54
N GLY A 12 -1.07 12.83 -2.61
CA GLY A 12 -0.28 11.96 -1.73
C GLY A 12 0.28 10.73 -2.46
N PRO A 13 0.96 9.82 -1.75
CA PRO A 13 1.68 8.71 -2.37
C PRO A 13 0.77 7.77 -3.17
N VAL A 14 -0.46 7.52 -2.70
CA VAL A 14 -1.43 6.65 -3.39
C VAL A 14 -1.89 7.28 -4.71
N GLY A 15 -2.27 8.57 -4.70
CA GLY A 15 -2.68 9.28 -5.91
C GLY A 15 -1.57 9.42 -6.93
N LEU A 16 -0.33 9.68 -6.48
CA LEU A 16 0.84 9.74 -7.34
C LEU A 16 1.21 8.37 -7.93
N MET A 17 1.08 7.29 -7.15
CA MET A 17 1.27 5.93 -7.66
C MET A 17 0.23 5.61 -8.74
N LEU A 18 -1.05 5.90 -8.47
CA LEU A 18 -2.13 5.65 -9.43
C LEU A 18 -1.95 6.45 -10.72
N ALA A 19 -1.55 7.73 -10.63
CA ALA A 19 -1.23 8.55 -11.79
C ALA A 19 -0.08 7.93 -12.62
N GLY A 20 0.93 7.37 -11.94
CA GLY A 20 2.02 6.63 -12.56
C GLY A 20 1.55 5.37 -13.29
N GLU A 21 0.65 4.60 -12.69
CA GLU A 21 0.08 3.37 -13.29
C GLU A 21 -0.79 3.68 -14.51
N LEU A 22 -1.61 4.73 -14.45
CA LEU A 22 -2.45 5.16 -15.58
C LEU A 22 -1.59 5.67 -16.74
N GLY A 23 -0.60 6.53 -16.45
CA GLY A 23 0.30 7.04 -17.49
C GLY A 23 1.17 5.95 -18.12
N LEU A 24 1.52 4.90 -17.37
CA LEU A 24 2.18 3.69 -17.91
C LEU A 24 1.36 3.02 -19.01
N ALA A 25 0.04 3.02 -18.88
CA ALA A 25 -0.90 2.49 -19.86
C ALA A 25 -1.35 3.54 -20.90
N GLY A 26 -0.74 4.73 -20.92
CA GLY A 26 -1.07 5.80 -21.86
C GLY A 26 -2.39 6.54 -21.55
N VAL A 27 -2.91 6.42 -20.33
CA VAL A 27 -4.16 7.08 -19.90
C VAL A 27 -3.87 8.43 -19.24
N GLY A 28 -4.57 9.48 -19.67
CA GLY A 28 -4.39 10.84 -19.17
C GLY A 28 -4.91 11.02 -17.74
N ALA A 29 -4.03 11.36 -16.80
CA ALA A 29 -4.38 11.58 -15.40
C ALA A 29 -4.16 13.03 -14.95
N LEU A 30 -5.19 13.63 -14.32
CA LEU A 30 -5.10 14.91 -13.63
C LEU A 30 -5.21 14.71 -12.11
N VAL A 31 -4.13 15.02 -11.38
CA VAL A 31 -4.09 14.97 -9.93
C VAL A 31 -4.39 16.36 -9.35
N LEU A 32 -5.40 16.44 -8.47
CA LEU A 32 -5.80 17.65 -7.75
C LEU A 32 -5.43 17.51 -6.27
N GLU A 33 -4.43 18.25 -5.81
CA GLU A 33 -3.97 18.25 -4.42
C GLU A 33 -4.35 19.55 -3.73
N ARG A 34 -5.07 19.46 -2.60
CA ARG A 34 -5.51 20.63 -1.82
C ARG A 34 -4.35 21.46 -1.26
N ALA A 35 -3.27 20.83 -0.84
CA ALA A 35 -2.12 21.52 -0.27
C ALA A 35 -1.33 22.22 -1.38
N ALA A 36 -1.02 23.51 -1.18
CA ALA A 36 -0.20 24.27 -2.13
C ALA A 36 1.24 23.74 -2.20
N GLU A 37 1.75 23.25 -1.07
CA GLU A 37 3.10 22.71 -0.91
C GLU A 37 3.03 21.28 -0.36
N ARG A 38 4.16 20.56 -0.45
CA ARG A 38 4.26 19.22 0.14
C ARG A 38 4.46 19.34 1.64
N ASP A 39 3.88 18.42 2.39
CA ASP A 39 4.19 18.27 3.81
C ASP A 39 5.64 17.76 3.92
N GLU A 40 6.53 18.56 4.52
CA GLU A 40 7.92 18.16 4.74
C GLU A 40 8.04 17.08 5.82
N HIS A 41 6.97 16.85 6.59
CA HIS A 41 6.96 15.88 7.67
C HIS A 41 6.47 14.51 7.22
N SER A 42 7.33 13.51 7.44
CA SER A 42 7.03 12.12 7.09
C SER A 42 6.09 11.48 8.12
N ARG A 43 4.83 11.24 7.76
CA ARG A 43 3.87 10.53 8.63
C ARG A 43 4.17 9.05 8.74
N ALA A 44 4.32 8.36 7.61
CA ALA A 44 4.79 6.98 7.57
C ALA A 44 6.32 6.92 7.53
N TRP A 45 6.88 5.78 7.89
CA TRP A 45 8.30 5.49 7.70
C TRP A 45 8.50 4.01 7.41
N GLY A 46 9.05 3.74 6.24
CA GLY A 46 9.43 2.43 5.77
C GLY A 46 8.39 1.70 4.92
N LEU A 47 8.89 0.77 4.10
CA LEU A 47 8.11 -0.07 3.21
C LEU A 47 8.31 -1.55 3.56
N HIS A 48 7.23 -2.31 3.44
CA HIS A 48 7.20 -3.75 3.68
C HIS A 48 7.66 -4.52 2.44
N PRO A 49 8.16 -5.76 2.60
CA PRO A 49 8.56 -6.65 1.52
C PRO A 49 7.61 -6.65 0.31
N ARG A 50 6.30 -6.87 0.53
CA ARG A 50 5.32 -6.89 -0.58
C ARG A 50 5.29 -5.58 -1.36
N THR A 51 5.41 -4.44 -0.69
CA THR A 51 5.43 -3.13 -1.35
C THR A 51 6.77 -2.86 -2.04
N ALA A 52 7.89 -3.35 -1.50
CA ALA A 52 9.17 -3.31 -2.20
C ALA A 52 9.09 -4.10 -3.52
N GLU A 53 8.50 -5.30 -3.49
CA GLU A 53 8.29 -6.15 -4.67
C GLU A 53 7.38 -5.49 -5.71
N THR A 54 6.30 -4.84 -5.26
CA THR A 54 5.43 -4.04 -6.10
C THR A 54 6.18 -2.89 -6.79
N LEU A 55 7.05 -2.18 -6.05
CA LEU A 55 7.81 -1.06 -6.60
C LEU A 55 8.94 -1.51 -7.54
N ASP A 56 9.56 -2.66 -7.32
CA ASP A 56 10.59 -3.19 -8.24
C ASP A 56 10.00 -3.61 -9.59
N ARG A 57 8.77 -4.16 -9.58
CA ARG A 57 7.95 -4.43 -10.78
C ARG A 57 7.56 -3.16 -11.55
N ARG A 58 7.92 -1.97 -11.04
CA ARG A 58 7.81 -0.67 -11.73
C ARG A 58 9.15 0.04 -11.90
N GLY A 59 10.25 -0.59 -11.48
CA GLY A 59 11.60 -0.03 -11.51
C GLY A 59 11.79 1.15 -10.55
N LEU A 60 10.95 1.25 -9.51
CA LEU A 60 10.93 2.38 -8.57
C LEU A 60 11.71 2.09 -7.27
N LEU A 61 11.92 0.81 -6.93
CA LEU A 61 12.58 0.42 -5.69
C LEU A 61 14.03 0.93 -5.62
N ALA A 62 14.79 0.82 -6.71
CA ALA A 62 16.19 1.20 -6.74
C ALA A 62 16.45 2.65 -6.30
N GLY A 63 15.55 3.58 -6.64
CA GLY A 63 15.66 5.00 -6.26
C GLY A 63 15.39 5.31 -4.78
N LEU A 64 14.92 4.31 -4.02
CA LEU A 64 14.61 4.39 -2.59
C LEU A 64 15.68 3.69 -1.72
N LEU A 65 16.52 2.85 -2.32
CA LEU A 65 17.61 2.17 -1.64
C LEU A 65 18.82 3.12 -1.51
N HIS A 66 19.33 3.24 -0.29
CA HIS A 66 20.55 3.95 0.08
C HIS A 66 21.40 3.06 0.99
N GLU A 67 22.58 3.51 1.39
CA GLU A 67 23.44 2.76 2.32
C GLU A 67 22.67 2.44 3.61
N ARG A 68 22.51 1.14 3.93
CA ARG A 68 21.75 0.63 5.11
C ARG A 68 20.23 0.89 5.06
N ALA A 69 19.66 1.05 3.87
CA ALA A 69 18.21 1.14 3.71
C ALA A 69 17.47 -0.12 4.14
N THR A 70 18.10 -1.29 4.12
CA THR A 70 17.42 -2.57 4.34
C THR A 70 17.59 -3.06 5.78
N TRP A 71 16.51 -3.61 6.32
CA TRP A 71 16.53 -4.18 7.67
C TRP A 71 15.77 -5.52 7.71
N PRO A 72 16.43 -6.65 8.03
CA PRO A 72 15.85 -8.00 7.88
C PRO A 72 14.96 -8.42 9.05
N LYS A 73 14.53 -7.48 9.91
CA LYS A 73 13.72 -7.78 11.10
C LYS A 73 12.58 -6.80 11.28
N MET A 74 11.50 -7.18 11.95
CA MET A 74 10.38 -6.26 12.19
C MET A 74 9.80 -6.44 13.60
N PRO A 75 9.55 -5.35 14.35
CA PRO A 75 8.84 -5.45 15.62
C PRO A 75 7.37 -5.80 15.38
N PHE A 76 6.83 -6.66 16.24
CA PHE A 76 5.40 -7.00 16.27
C PHE A 76 4.82 -6.60 17.63
N ALA A 77 3.93 -5.61 17.67
CA ALA A 77 3.37 -5.06 18.92
C ALA A 77 4.43 -4.77 20.01
N GLY A 78 5.62 -4.31 19.62
CA GLY A 78 6.74 -4.02 20.54
C GLY A 78 7.31 -5.23 21.29
N MET A 79 7.04 -6.45 20.82
CA MET A 79 7.54 -7.70 21.41
C MET A 79 8.90 -8.13 20.85
N TRP A 80 9.54 -9.04 21.59
CA TRP A 80 10.76 -9.76 21.24
C TRP A 80 10.51 -11.27 21.42
N PRO A 81 11.10 -12.16 20.59
CA PRO A 81 12.00 -11.85 19.47
C PRO A 81 11.30 -11.07 18.34
N LEU A 82 12.07 -10.33 17.54
CA LEU A 82 11.53 -9.66 16.35
C LEU A 82 11.13 -10.70 15.30
N LEU A 83 10.22 -10.33 14.41
CA LEU A 83 9.95 -11.12 13.23
C LEU A 83 11.19 -11.14 12.34
N ASP A 84 11.64 -12.32 11.93
CA ASP A 84 12.76 -12.53 11.02
C ASP A 84 12.24 -12.59 9.58
N LEU A 85 12.50 -11.51 8.85
CA LEU A 85 12.07 -11.40 7.46
C LEU A 85 12.95 -12.24 6.54
N SER A 86 14.21 -12.51 6.92
CA SER A 86 15.11 -13.31 6.08
C SER A 86 14.71 -14.79 5.99
N ALA A 87 13.81 -15.24 6.85
CA ALA A 87 13.28 -16.60 6.88
C ALA A 87 11.98 -16.77 6.05
N MET A 88 11.44 -15.69 5.46
CA MET A 88 10.25 -15.77 4.62
C MET A 88 10.53 -16.52 3.32
N ARG A 89 9.52 -17.22 2.81
CA ARG A 89 9.59 -17.95 1.54
C ARG A 89 9.00 -17.12 0.42
N ASP A 90 9.43 -17.40 -0.80
CA ASP A 90 8.86 -16.83 -2.03
C ASP A 90 8.77 -15.29 -2.01
N CYS A 91 9.84 -14.65 -1.52
CA CYS A 91 9.95 -13.20 -1.40
C CYS A 91 11.29 -12.72 -1.96
N ASP A 92 11.23 -11.85 -2.97
CA ASP A 92 12.40 -11.32 -3.66
C ASP A 92 13.16 -10.29 -2.79
N HIS A 93 12.46 -9.70 -1.82
CA HIS A 93 12.97 -8.62 -0.97
C HIS A 93 12.64 -8.84 0.52
N PRO A 94 13.28 -9.83 1.18
CA PRO A 94 12.96 -10.25 2.55
C PRO A 94 13.49 -9.29 3.63
N TYR A 95 13.13 -8.00 3.50
CA TYR A 95 13.59 -6.91 4.36
C TYR A 95 12.60 -5.74 4.36
N LEU A 96 12.62 -4.94 5.43
CA LEU A 96 12.01 -3.61 5.43
C LEU A 96 12.93 -2.63 4.70
N VAL A 97 12.33 -1.72 3.93
CA VAL A 97 13.05 -0.57 3.37
C VAL A 97 12.84 0.63 4.29
N ASN A 98 13.90 1.14 4.90
CA ASN A 98 13.91 2.23 5.86
C ASN A 98 13.91 3.60 5.16
N VAL A 99 12.76 4.04 4.65
CA VAL A 99 12.63 5.26 3.84
C VAL A 99 11.51 6.16 4.37
N PRO A 100 11.70 7.50 4.46
CA PRO A 100 10.60 8.40 4.78
C PRO A 100 9.59 8.45 3.63
N GLN A 101 8.32 8.64 3.99
CA GLN A 101 7.22 8.84 3.05
C GLN A 101 7.50 9.99 2.07
N THR A 102 8.11 11.08 2.52
CA THR A 102 8.47 12.22 1.66
C THR A 102 9.35 11.80 0.48
N ARG A 103 10.33 10.93 0.73
CA ARG A 103 11.19 10.38 -0.33
C ARG A 103 10.43 9.45 -1.28
N VAL A 104 9.48 8.67 -0.76
CA VAL A 104 8.58 7.86 -1.61
C VAL A 104 7.75 8.77 -2.52
N GLU A 105 7.14 9.82 -1.96
CA GLU A 105 6.36 10.80 -2.73
C GLU A 105 7.21 11.51 -3.79
N GLU A 106 8.47 11.85 -3.52
CA GLU A 106 9.39 12.43 -4.51
C GLU A 106 9.57 11.50 -5.71
N VAL A 107 9.89 10.23 -5.48
CA VAL A 107 10.09 9.23 -6.54
C VAL A 107 8.80 9.02 -7.33
N LEU A 108 7.65 8.95 -6.66
CA LEU A 108 6.35 8.77 -7.30
C LEU A 108 5.92 10.00 -8.12
N ALA A 109 6.15 11.21 -7.61
CA ALA A 109 5.87 12.44 -8.38
C ALA A 109 6.78 12.57 -9.60
N ALA A 110 8.07 12.24 -9.47
CA ALA A 110 8.98 12.22 -10.61
C ALA A 110 8.54 11.19 -11.66
N ARG A 111 8.03 10.03 -11.23
CA ARG A 111 7.45 9.02 -12.13
C ARG A 111 6.19 9.53 -12.81
N ALA A 112 5.22 10.05 -12.06
CA ALA A 112 3.96 10.58 -12.57
C ALA A 112 4.21 11.68 -13.63
N ALA A 113 5.11 12.62 -13.34
CA ALA A 113 5.50 13.65 -14.29
C ALA A 113 6.15 13.08 -15.57
N ARG A 114 7.02 12.06 -15.44
CA ARG A 114 7.68 11.41 -16.59
C ARG A 114 6.69 10.72 -17.52
N VAL A 115 5.60 10.19 -16.99
CA VAL A 115 4.53 9.54 -17.77
C VAL A 115 3.43 10.53 -18.20
N GLY A 116 3.63 11.83 -18.01
CA GLY A 116 2.75 12.89 -18.51
C GLY A 116 1.54 13.21 -17.63
N ALA A 117 1.48 12.73 -16.39
CA ALA A 117 0.40 13.11 -15.48
C ALA A 117 0.52 14.58 -15.05
N GLU A 118 -0.60 15.31 -15.09
CA GLU A 118 -0.66 16.69 -14.62
C GLU A 118 -0.95 16.70 -13.11
N VAL A 119 -0.15 17.43 -12.33
CA VAL A 119 -0.37 17.59 -10.87
C VAL A 119 -0.58 19.05 -10.53
N ARG A 120 -1.80 19.38 -10.10
CA ARG A 120 -2.19 20.72 -9.65
C ARG A 120 -2.26 20.77 -8.13
N ARG A 121 -1.39 21.57 -7.51
CA ARG A 121 -1.36 21.83 -6.06
C ARG A 121 -2.17 23.07 -5.69
N GLY A 122 -2.69 23.15 -4.47
CA GLY A 122 -3.60 24.20 -4.05
C GLY A 122 -5.01 24.07 -4.65
N HIS A 123 -5.38 22.86 -5.09
CA HIS A 123 -6.61 22.57 -5.83
C HIS A 123 -7.43 21.51 -5.10
N GLU A 124 -8.52 21.92 -4.48
CA GLU A 124 -9.37 21.06 -3.66
C GLU A 124 -10.64 20.65 -4.41
N VAL A 125 -10.95 19.36 -4.40
CA VAL A 125 -12.25 18.85 -4.88
C VAL A 125 -13.32 19.17 -3.84
N THR A 126 -14.35 19.89 -4.27
CA THR A 126 -15.42 20.40 -3.40
C THR A 126 -16.79 19.86 -3.77
N GLY A 127 -16.95 19.35 -4.99
CA GLY A 127 -18.20 18.79 -5.49
C GLY A 127 -17.96 17.78 -6.61
N LEU A 128 -18.93 16.90 -6.84
CA LEU A 128 -18.95 16.00 -8.00
C LEU A 128 -20.38 15.76 -8.47
N ALA A 129 -20.56 15.53 -9.77
CA ALA A 129 -21.79 15.04 -10.38
C ALA A 129 -21.46 13.96 -11.41
N GLN A 130 -22.03 12.77 -11.26
CA GLN A 130 -21.82 11.66 -12.18
C GLN A 130 -22.89 11.62 -13.26
N HIS A 131 -22.50 11.19 -14.45
CA HIS A 131 -23.34 10.95 -15.62
C HIS A 131 -23.00 9.60 -16.25
N ASP A 132 -23.76 9.18 -17.25
CA ASP A 132 -23.55 7.89 -17.92
C ASP A 132 -22.18 7.80 -18.61
N ASP A 133 -21.62 8.91 -19.07
CA ASP A 133 -20.40 9.00 -19.87
C ASP A 133 -19.20 9.65 -19.14
N GLY A 134 -19.40 10.19 -17.92
CA GLY A 134 -18.32 10.84 -17.18
C GLY A 134 -18.72 11.38 -15.80
N VAL A 135 -17.82 12.16 -15.21
CA VAL A 135 -17.97 12.83 -13.91
C VAL A 135 -17.53 14.28 -14.06
N ASP A 136 -18.40 15.21 -13.68
CA ASP A 136 -18.04 16.62 -13.51
C ASP A 136 -17.51 16.81 -12.09
N VAL A 137 -16.32 17.37 -11.96
CA VAL A 137 -15.63 17.60 -10.68
C VAL A 137 -15.53 19.10 -10.45
N GLU A 138 -16.06 19.57 -9.31
CA GLU A 138 -15.96 20.96 -8.88
C GLU A 138 -14.69 21.17 -8.05
N VAL A 139 -13.88 22.13 -8.45
CA VAL A 139 -12.55 22.38 -7.89
C VAL A 139 -12.45 23.80 -7.38
N ALA A 140 -12.07 23.97 -6.12
CA ALA A 140 -11.63 25.25 -5.59
C ALA A 140 -10.11 25.37 -5.81
N GLY A 141 -9.70 26.32 -6.66
CA GLY A 141 -8.29 26.59 -6.94
C GLY A 141 -7.87 28.03 -6.59
N PRO A 142 -6.59 28.37 -6.73
CA PRO A 142 -6.07 29.70 -6.39
C PRO A 142 -6.69 30.85 -7.22
N GLY A 143 -7.14 30.54 -8.44
CA GLY A 143 -7.84 31.48 -9.33
C GLY A 143 -9.37 31.51 -9.18
N GLY A 144 -9.92 30.84 -8.17
CA GLY A 144 -11.36 30.68 -7.98
C GLY A 144 -11.86 29.26 -8.30
N ALA A 145 -13.18 29.08 -8.17
CA ALA A 145 -13.83 27.81 -8.44
C ALA A 145 -13.93 27.53 -9.95
N TYR A 146 -13.68 26.29 -10.36
CA TYR A 146 -13.84 25.85 -11.74
C TYR A 146 -14.30 24.38 -11.80
N ARG A 147 -14.56 23.89 -13.01
CA ARG A 147 -15.00 22.51 -13.26
C ARG A 147 -14.07 21.77 -14.21
N VAL A 148 -13.86 20.49 -13.93
CA VAL A 148 -13.15 19.54 -14.79
C VAL A 148 -14.10 18.38 -15.14
N ARG A 149 -14.04 17.91 -16.38
CA ARG A 149 -14.74 16.69 -16.83
C ARG A 149 -13.73 15.55 -16.85
N GLY A 150 -14.07 14.43 -16.21
CA GLY A 150 -13.31 13.19 -16.27
C GLY A 150 -14.17 12.00 -16.70
N ARG A 151 -13.62 10.96 -17.32
CA ARG A 151 -14.37 9.69 -17.52
C ARG A 151 -14.55 8.93 -16.21
N PHE A 152 -13.59 9.09 -15.30
CA PHE A 152 -13.60 8.56 -13.94
C PHE A 152 -13.01 9.56 -12.95
N LEU A 153 -13.41 9.45 -11.68
CA LEU A 153 -12.83 10.15 -10.54
C LEU A 153 -12.36 9.14 -9.51
N VAL A 154 -11.11 9.25 -9.04
CA VAL A 154 -10.58 8.43 -7.95
C VAL A 154 -10.22 9.28 -6.74
N GLY A 155 -10.85 8.98 -5.60
CA GLY A 155 -10.54 9.58 -4.31
C GLY A 155 -9.32 8.93 -3.67
N CYS A 156 -8.22 9.67 -3.64
CA CYS A 156 -6.97 9.36 -2.94
C CYS A 156 -6.66 10.45 -1.88
N ASP A 157 -7.70 11.11 -1.36
CA ASP A 157 -7.70 12.36 -0.60
C ASP A 157 -7.70 12.16 0.94
N GLY A 158 -7.33 10.95 1.37
CA GLY A 158 -7.06 10.58 2.75
C GLY A 158 -8.29 10.23 3.60
N GLY A 159 -8.09 9.99 4.89
CA GLY A 159 -9.13 9.52 5.82
C GLY A 159 -10.39 10.38 5.90
N ARG A 160 -10.28 11.67 5.55
CA ARG A 160 -11.39 12.64 5.54
C ARG A 160 -12.01 12.85 4.16
N SER A 161 -11.72 11.95 3.23
CA SER A 161 -12.10 12.01 1.81
C SER A 161 -13.39 12.77 1.55
N ALA A 162 -13.28 13.87 0.80
CA ALA A 162 -14.41 14.61 0.26
C ALA A 162 -15.09 13.75 -0.80
N VAL A 163 -14.32 13.07 -1.66
CA VAL A 163 -14.85 12.21 -2.72
C VAL A 163 -15.74 11.10 -2.16
N ARG A 164 -15.31 10.38 -1.11
CA ARG A 164 -16.12 9.34 -0.45
C ARG A 164 -17.47 9.88 0.03
N LYS A 165 -17.46 11.03 0.69
CA LYS A 165 -18.67 11.66 1.24
C LYS A 165 -19.61 12.13 0.13
N LEU A 166 -19.07 12.82 -0.87
CA LEU A 166 -19.82 13.34 -2.01
C LEU A 166 -20.43 12.22 -2.87
N ALA A 167 -19.76 11.06 -2.95
CA ALA A 167 -20.27 9.87 -3.63
C ALA A 167 -21.29 9.07 -2.81
N GLY A 168 -21.58 9.48 -1.56
CA GLY A 168 -22.53 8.76 -0.69
C GLY A 168 -22.04 7.36 -0.29
N ILE A 169 -20.73 7.14 -0.26
CA ILE A 169 -20.13 5.87 0.14
C ILE A 169 -19.98 5.84 1.67
N GLY A 170 -20.51 4.80 2.32
CA GLY A 170 -20.47 4.66 3.77
C GLY A 170 -19.05 4.40 4.28
N PHE A 171 -18.79 4.74 5.54
CA PHE A 171 -17.49 4.49 6.18
C PHE A 171 -17.65 3.80 7.54
N PRO A 172 -18.25 2.58 7.57
CA PRO A 172 -18.45 1.82 8.80
C PRO A 172 -17.13 1.49 9.51
N GLY A 173 -17.24 1.27 10.81
CA GLY A 173 -16.12 0.92 11.68
C GLY A 173 -16.24 1.56 13.06
N SER A 174 -15.15 1.56 13.80
CA SER A 174 -15.10 2.01 15.19
C SER A 174 -14.55 3.43 15.32
N ASP A 175 -15.10 4.17 16.28
CA ASP A 175 -14.50 5.42 16.75
C ASP A 175 -13.25 5.17 17.58
N ALA A 176 -12.50 6.25 17.83
CA ALA A 176 -11.25 6.15 18.56
C ALA A 176 -11.51 5.91 20.06
N THR A 177 -10.75 4.98 20.64
CA THR A 177 -10.67 4.68 22.08
C THR A 177 -9.28 5.04 22.65
N VAL A 178 -8.31 5.30 21.78
CA VAL A 178 -6.91 5.56 22.10
C VAL A 178 -6.50 6.96 21.66
N ALA A 179 -5.70 7.63 22.49
CA ALA A 179 -5.02 8.88 22.14
C ALA A 179 -3.54 8.61 21.84
N GLY A 180 -3.14 8.85 20.59
CA GLY A 180 -1.75 8.92 20.16
C GLY A 180 -1.32 10.37 19.96
N MET A 181 -0.10 10.70 20.40
CA MET A 181 0.59 11.92 19.99
C MET A 181 2.02 11.59 19.55
N LEU A 182 2.53 12.37 18.62
CA LEU A 182 3.88 12.24 18.07
C LEU A 182 4.58 13.59 18.12
N CYS A 183 5.87 13.55 18.43
CA CYS A 183 6.81 14.65 18.30
C CYS A 183 8.08 14.18 17.58
N ASP A 184 8.57 14.93 16.60
CA ASP A 184 9.96 14.84 16.16
C ASP A 184 10.77 15.92 16.89
N CYS A 185 11.86 15.53 17.53
CA CYS A 185 12.65 16.42 18.39
C CYS A 185 14.10 15.93 18.55
N THR A 186 14.93 16.73 19.21
CA THR A 186 16.22 16.32 19.76
C THR A 186 16.00 15.70 21.15
N LEU A 187 16.62 14.55 21.42
CA LEU A 187 16.57 13.88 22.72
C LEU A 187 18.01 13.58 23.19
N PRO A 188 18.63 14.46 23.99
CA PRO A 188 20.03 14.31 24.42
C PRO A 188 20.29 13.00 25.18
N THR A 189 19.28 12.49 25.88
CA THR A 189 19.37 11.25 26.64
C THR A 189 19.18 9.99 25.80
N MET A 190 18.92 10.08 24.49
CA MET A 190 18.57 8.92 23.65
C MET A 190 19.53 7.73 23.77
N ARG A 191 20.83 7.97 24.01
CA ARG A 191 21.83 6.89 24.21
C ARG A 191 21.62 6.05 25.46
N GLN A 192 20.93 6.61 26.46
CA GLN A 192 20.55 5.96 27.72
C GLN A 192 19.15 5.34 27.64
N GLU A 193 18.40 5.63 26.58
CA GLU A 193 17.01 5.24 26.41
C GLU A 193 16.87 3.94 25.60
N ARG A 194 15.82 3.18 25.89
CA ARG A 194 15.48 2.00 25.10
C ARG A 194 14.88 2.42 23.75
N ARG A 195 15.49 2.01 22.64
CA ARG A 195 14.90 2.13 21.30
C ARG A 195 13.62 1.28 21.18
N GLY A 196 12.63 1.83 20.48
CA GLY A 196 11.36 1.16 20.21
C GLY A 196 10.34 1.38 21.33
N ILE A 197 9.34 0.51 21.38
CA ILE A 197 8.18 0.67 22.27
C ILE A 197 8.52 0.23 23.70
N THR A 198 8.47 1.17 24.63
CA THR A 198 8.41 0.94 26.07
C THR A 198 6.94 0.93 26.51
N ARG A 199 6.45 -0.21 26.98
CA ARG A 199 5.09 -0.39 27.51
C ARG A 199 5.12 -0.32 29.04
N THR A 200 4.26 0.51 29.63
CA THR A 200 4.12 0.66 31.09
C THR A 200 2.70 0.26 31.51
N GLY A 201 2.39 0.33 32.81
CA GLY A 201 1.02 0.18 33.30
C GLY A 201 0.08 1.33 32.95
N ARG A 202 0.58 2.37 32.26
CA ARG A 202 -0.17 3.61 31.94
C ARG A 202 -0.29 3.89 30.44
N GLY A 203 0.38 3.11 29.58
CA GLY A 203 0.37 3.30 28.14
C GLY A 203 1.68 2.87 27.49
N THR A 204 2.01 3.46 26.35
CA THR A 204 3.28 3.22 25.65
C THR A 204 3.99 4.50 25.25
N VAL A 205 5.33 4.45 25.26
CA VAL A 205 6.19 5.45 24.61
C VAL A 205 7.12 4.74 23.64
N ASN A 206 7.16 5.20 22.40
CA ASN A 206 8.02 4.66 21.35
C ASN A 206 9.07 5.68 20.94
N LEU A 207 10.35 5.32 21.06
CA LEU A 207 11.48 6.17 20.70
C LEU A 207 12.17 5.62 19.45
N ASN A 208 12.10 6.36 18.35
CA ASN A 208 12.69 5.97 17.07
C ASN A 208 13.71 7.01 16.59
N PRO A 209 15.02 6.76 16.79
CA PRO A 209 16.07 7.60 16.23
C PRO A 209 16.02 7.62 14.70
N ARG A 210 16.32 8.78 14.12
CA ARG A 210 16.38 9.02 12.68
C ARG A 210 17.84 9.25 12.25
N PRO A 211 18.19 8.98 10.98
CA PRO A 211 19.56 9.19 10.50
C PRO A 211 20.07 10.62 10.64
N ASN A 212 19.19 11.63 10.62
CA ASN A 212 19.52 13.04 10.79
C ASN A 212 19.77 13.47 12.25
N GLY A 213 19.78 12.53 13.21
CA GLY A 213 20.00 12.80 14.63
C GLY A 213 18.74 13.12 15.43
N GLN A 214 17.60 13.40 14.78
CA GLN A 214 16.32 13.58 15.46
C GLN A 214 15.79 12.25 16.01
N VAL A 215 14.91 12.34 17.00
CA VAL A 215 14.18 11.21 17.56
C VAL A 215 12.69 11.46 17.39
N ARG A 216 12.01 10.48 16.81
CA ARG A 216 10.55 10.43 16.84
C ARG A 216 10.09 9.83 18.15
N VAL A 217 9.42 10.63 18.97
CA VAL A 217 8.77 10.23 20.21
C VAL A 217 7.28 10.08 19.95
N VAL A 218 6.74 8.88 20.19
CA VAL A 218 5.30 8.63 20.11
C VAL A 218 4.80 8.19 21.47
N VAL A 219 3.80 8.88 22.01
CA VAL A 219 3.12 8.49 23.25
C VAL A 219 1.71 8.01 22.92
N THR A 220 1.28 6.92 23.54
CA THR A 220 -0.06 6.36 23.38
C THR A 220 -0.70 6.10 24.75
N GLU A 221 -1.86 6.71 24.98
CA GLU A 221 -2.71 6.52 26.16
C GLU A 221 -3.98 5.75 25.73
N PHE A 222 -4.33 4.71 26.50
CA PHE A 222 -5.50 3.87 26.25
C PHE A 222 -6.69 4.36 27.08
N ASP A 223 -7.90 4.06 26.62
CA ASP A 223 -9.17 4.43 27.28
C ASP A 223 -9.33 5.95 27.52
N ARG A 224 -8.64 6.75 26.69
CA ARG A 224 -8.58 8.21 26.79
C ARG A 224 -8.47 8.81 25.39
N PRO A 225 -9.50 8.72 24.53
CA PRO A 225 -9.44 9.33 23.22
C PRO A 225 -9.32 10.86 23.32
N HIS A 226 -8.78 11.48 22.28
CA HIS A 226 -8.71 12.95 22.18
C HIS A 226 -10.12 13.54 22.18
N ALA A 227 -10.36 14.57 23.02
CA ALA A 227 -11.63 15.30 23.02
C ALA A 227 -11.85 16.04 21.69
N ASP A 228 -10.78 16.65 21.18
CA ASP A 228 -10.70 17.19 19.83
C ASP A 228 -9.48 16.59 19.11
N ARG A 229 -9.76 15.83 18.04
CA ARG A 229 -8.75 15.19 17.19
C ARG A 229 -8.05 16.19 16.28
N ASP A 230 -8.63 17.37 16.06
CA ASP A 230 -8.17 18.34 15.07
C ASP A 230 -7.38 19.49 15.71
N ALA A 231 -7.45 19.60 17.04
CA ALA A 231 -6.65 20.55 17.81
C ALA A 231 -5.14 20.35 17.56
N PRO A 232 -4.34 21.43 17.50
CA PRO A 232 -2.89 21.32 17.48
C PRO A 232 -2.39 20.72 18.80
N VAL A 233 -1.24 20.05 18.78
CA VAL A 233 -0.59 19.51 19.99
C VAL A 233 0.42 20.54 20.50
N ALA A 234 0.30 20.90 21.79
CA ALA A 234 1.25 21.80 22.44
C ALA A 234 2.36 21.00 23.16
N LEU A 235 3.58 21.55 23.23
CA LEU A 235 4.70 20.90 23.92
C LEU A 235 4.39 20.53 25.39
N PRO A 236 3.77 21.40 26.23
CA PRO A 236 3.44 21.03 27.61
C PRO A 236 2.45 19.86 27.70
N GLU A 237 1.47 19.78 26.80
CA GLU A 237 0.50 18.68 26.71
C GLU A 237 1.22 17.36 26.37
N PHE A 238 2.08 17.40 25.36
CA PHE A 238 2.88 16.24 24.92
C PHE A 238 3.83 15.76 26.03
N ALA A 239 4.60 16.67 26.64
CA ALA A 239 5.52 16.35 27.72
C ALA A 239 4.80 15.79 28.95
N ALA A 240 3.61 16.32 29.28
CA ALA A 240 2.78 15.79 30.34
C ALA A 240 2.28 14.37 30.04
N ALA A 241 1.88 14.07 28.80
CA ALA A 241 1.49 12.71 28.39
C ALA A 241 2.65 11.72 28.48
N VAL A 242 3.82 12.09 27.97
CA VAL A 242 5.04 11.27 28.09
C VAL A 242 5.37 11.00 29.56
N THR A 243 5.30 12.03 30.41
CA THR A 243 5.58 11.91 31.85
C THR A 243 4.56 11.03 32.55
N ARG A 244 3.26 11.16 32.24
CA ARG A 244 2.22 10.26 32.74
C ARG A 244 2.52 8.82 32.37
N VAL A 245 2.88 8.52 31.12
CA VAL A 245 3.12 7.14 30.69
C VAL A 245 4.40 6.56 31.31
N LEU A 246 5.52 7.27 31.22
CA LEU A 246 6.82 6.79 31.71
C LEU A 246 6.96 6.85 33.24
N GLY A 247 6.26 7.77 33.90
CA GLY A 247 6.44 8.08 35.33
C GLY A 247 7.69 8.91 35.62
N ARG A 248 8.30 9.49 34.59
CA ARG A 248 9.43 10.42 34.66
C ARG A 248 9.43 11.33 33.44
N GLU A 249 10.11 12.45 33.53
CA GLU A 249 10.27 13.39 32.43
C GLU A 249 11.28 12.89 31.39
N LEU A 250 11.06 13.25 30.12
CA LEU A 250 12.05 13.19 29.05
C LEU A 250 12.47 14.61 28.70
N ARG A 251 13.78 14.84 28.56
CA ARG A 251 14.33 16.12 28.10
C ARG A 251 14.14 16.25 26.58
N ILE A 252 13.02 16.83 26.17
CA ILE A 252 12.70 17.12 24.77
C ILE A 252 13.27 18.49 24.40
N GLU A 253 14.11 18.54 23.38
CA GLU A 253 14.70 19.77 22.85
C GLU A 253 14.33 19.95 21.38
N GLU A 254 14.28 21.20 20.92
CA GLU A 254 14.09 21.54 19.50
C GLU A 254 12.96 20.75 18.80
N PRO A 255 11.72 20.75 19.33
CA PRO A 255 10.64 20.05 18.68
C PRO A 255 10.35 20.68 17.31
N THR A 256 10.40 19.87 16.25
CA THR A 256 10.20 20.36 14.87
C THR A 256 8.83 20.03 14.32
N TRP A 257 8.12 19.07 14.92
CA TRP A 257 6.80 18.67 14.44
C TRP A 257 5.99 18.00 15.54
N PHE A 258 4.69 18.30 15.59
CA PHE A 258 3.74 17.57 16.41
C PHE A 258 2.51 17.14 15.61
N THR A 259 1.94 16.00 15.98
CA THR A 259 0.63 15.57 15.49
C THR A 259 -0.08 14.69 16.51
N ARG A 260 -1.41 14.65 16.44
CA ARG A 260 -2.27 13.75 17.21
C ARG A 260 -3.03 12.81 16.27
N PHE A 261 -3.27 11.60 16.75
CA PHE A 261 -4.00 10.57 16.03
C PHE A 261 -4.71 9.63 17.03
N GLY A 262 -5.57 8.77 16.51
CA GLY A 262 -6.27 7.76 17.31
C GLY A 262 -6.37 6.44 16.55
N ASP A 263 -7.10 5.49 17.12
CA ASP A 263 -7.36 4.15 16.59
C ASP A 263 -8.70 4.05 15.86
N THR A 264 -9.23 5.17 15.35
CA THR A 264 -10.35 5.12 14.42
C THR A 264 -10.04 4.11 13.32
N CYS A 265 -10.90 3.12 13.19
CA CYS A 265 -10.66 1.96 12.34
C CYS A 265 -11.89 1.74 11.49
N ARG A 266 -11.84 2.23 10.24
CA ARG A 266 -12.99 2.34 9.34
C ARG A 266 -12.60 1.95 7.93
N GLN A 267 -13.54 1.38 7.20
CA GLN A 267 -13.36 0.96 5.80
C GLN A 267 -14.59 1.40 5.00
N ALA A 268 -14.39 1.81 3.75
CA ALA A 268 -15.45 2.20 2.85
C ALA A 268 -16.27 0.96 2.46
N ASP A 269 -17.60 1.02 2.59
CA ASP A 269 -18.46 -0.14 2.27
C ASP A 269 -18.42 -0.55 0.80
N ARG A 270 -18.02 0.39 -0.05
CA ARG A 270 -17.81 0.23 -1.48
C ARG A 270 -16.56 0.98 -1.91
N TYR A 271 -15.73 0.36 -2.73
CA TYR A 271 -14.55 1.00 -3.31
C TYR A 271 -14.86 1.63 -4.67
N ARG A 272 -16.02 1.31 -5.25
CA ARG A 272 -16.54 1.85 -6.50
C ARG A 272 -18.03 2.19 -6.35
N ALA A 273 -18.41 3.36 -6.84
CA ALA A 273 -19.78 3.80 -7.04
C ALA A 273 -19.88 4.41 -8.45
N GLY A 274 -20.24 3.56 -9.43
CA GLY A 274 -20.29 3.95 -10.84
C GLY A 274 -18.91 4.32 -11.37
N ARG A 275 -18.72 5.62 -11.67
CA ARG A 275 -17.47 6.21 -12.20
C ARG A 275 -16.59 6.83 -11.12
N VAL A 276 -17.00 6.75 -9.86
CA VAL A 276 -16.20 7.20 -8.71
C VAL A 276 -15.61 6.01 -7.97
N LEU A 277 -14.31 6.03 -7.72
CA LEU A 277 -13.58 4.99 -7.00
C LEU A 277 -12.79 5.59 -5.83
N LEU A 278 -12.36 4.77 -4.87
CA LEU A 278 -11.57 5.19 -3.71
C LEU A 278 -10.34 4.29 -3.55
N ALA A 279 -9.20 4.86 -3.15
CA ALA A 279 -7.99 4.10 -2.85
C ALA A 279 -7.22 4.67 -1.64
N GLY A 280 -6.48 3.82 -0.93
CA GLY A 280 -5.69 4.21 0.24
C GLY A 280 -6.55 4.70 1.40
N ASP A 281 -6.07 5.71 2.13
CA ASP A 281 -6.75 6.24 3.31
C ASP A 281 -8.19 6.75 3.05
N ALA A 282 -8.55 7.07 1.81
CA ALA A 282 -9.92 7.39 1.43
C ALA A 282 -10.85 6.17 1.54
N ALA A 283 -10.32 4.96 1.34
CA ALA A 283 -11.01 3.69 1.41
C ALA A 283 -10.85 2.98 2.78
N HIS A 284 -9.76 3.19 3.51
CA HIS A 284 -9.54 2.51 4.80
C HIS A 284 -8.62 3.31 5.72
N VAL A 285 -8.97 3.41 7.01
CA VAL A 285 -8.12 4.02 8.04
C VAL A 285 -8.02 3.09 9.23
N HIS A 286 -6.86 3.10 9.87
CA HIS A 286 -6.58 2.30 11.05
C HIS A 286 -5.47 2.95 11.89
N PHE A 287 -5.18 2.40 13.06
CA PHE A 287 -4.11 2.90 13.92
C PHE A 287 -2.74 2.78 13.21
N PRO A 288 -1.87 3.81 13.23
CA PRO A 288 -0.63 3.86 12.44
C PRO A 288 0.54 3.05 13.05
N TYR A 289 0.27 1.91 13.70
CA TYR A 289 1.32 0.96 14.10
C TYR A 289 1.63 -0.03 12.97
N GLY A 290 2.89 -0.43 12.89
CA GLY A 290 3.35 -1.42 11.91
C GLY A 290 3.44 -0.93 10.47
N GLY A 291 3.35 0.39 10.20
CA GLY A 291 3.62 0.94 8.87
C GLY A 291 2.62 0.56 7.76
N LEU A 292 1.44 0.04 8.10
CA LEU A 292 0.60 -0.69 7.14
C LEU A 292 -0.12 0.21 6.10
N GLY A 293 -0.57 1.41 6.50
CA GLY A 293 -1.49 2.22 5.67
C GLY A 293 -0.90 2.62 4.32
N LEU A 294 0.33 3.15 4.30
CA LEU A 294 1.03 3.49 3.06
C LEU A 294 1.23 2.25 2.17
N ASN A 295 1.66 1.14 2.75
CA ASN A 295 1.92 -0.11 2.02
C ASN A 295 0.64 -0.68 1.39
N LEU A 296 -0.48 -0.63 2.13
CA LEU A 296 -1.78 -1.06 1.64
C LEU A 296 -2.29 -0.16 0.50
N GLY A 297 -2.22 1.16 0.67
CA GLY A 297 -2.67 2.12 -0.34
C GLY A 297 -1.86 2.09 -1.64
N LEU A 298 -0.55 1.90 -1.58
CA LEU A 298 0.27 1.76 -2.80
C LEU A 298 -0.13 0.51 -3.60
N GLN A 299 -0.44 -0.59 -2.92
CA GLN A 299 -0.91 -1.82 -3.58
C GLN A 299 -2.33 -1.66 -4.15
N ASP A 300 -3.19 -0.87 -3.50
CA ASP A 300 -4.50 -0.52 -4.08
C ASP A 300 -4.35 0.23 -5.40
N ALA A 301 -3.44 1.21 -5.46
CA ALA A 301 -3.19 1.99 -6.66
C ALA A 301 -2.69 1.11 -7.82
N VAL A 302 -1.80 0.15 -7.55
CA VAL A 302 -1.30 -0.80 -8.55
C VAL A 302 -2.38 -1.77 -9.01
N ASN A 303 -3.21 -2.28 -8.10
CA ASN A 303 -4.32 -3.15 -8.46
C ASN A 303 -5.37 -2.42 -9.33
N LEU A 304 -5.66 -1.16 -8.98
CA LEU A 304 -6.66 -0.35 -9.67
C LEU A 304 -6.17 0.17 -11.02
N GLY A 305 -4.92 0.62 -11.09
CA GLY A 305 -4.42 1.41 -12.21
C GLY A 305 -4.55 0.71 -13.56
N TRP A 306 -4.14 -0.56 -13.65
CA TRP A 306 -4.21 -1.31 -14.91
C TRP A 306 -5.65 -1.67 -15.31
N LYS A 307 -6.52 -1.95 -14.32
CA LYS A 307 -7.95 -2.27 -14.54
C LYS A 307 -8.70 -1.04 -15.04
N LEU A 308 -8.48 0.10 -14.38
CA LEU A 308 -9.07 1.37 -14.76
C LEU A 308 -8.56 1.82 -16.12
N ALA A 309 -7.27 1.61 -16.42
CA ALA A 309 -6.73 1.90 -17.73
C ALA A 309 -7.39 1.06 -18.84
N ALA A 310 -7.60 -0.23 -18.59
CA ALA A 310 -8.30 -1.11 -19.53
C ALA A 310 -9.76 -0.67 -19.77
N GLU A 311 -10.44 -0.21 -18.72
CA GLU A 311 -11.82 0.31 -18.79
C GLU A 311 -11.88 1.60 -19.63
N VAL A 312 -10.94 2.52 -19.40
CA VAL A 312 -10.81 3.76 -20.19
C VAL A 312 -10.50 3.42 -21.65
N ALA A 313 -9.57 2.51 -21.90
CA ALA A 313 -9.19 2.10 -23.26
C ALA A 313 -10.27 1.28 -23.98
N GLY A 314 -11.34 0.86 -23.28
CA GLY A 314 -12.49 0.16 -23.88
C GLY A 314 -12.25 -1.31 -24.19
N HIS A 315 -11.19 -1.91 -23.63
CA HIS A 315 -10.86 -3.33 -23.81
C HIS A 315 -10.94 -4.14 -22.51
N ALA A 316 -11.43 -3.53 -21.42
CA ALA A 316 -11.71 -4.26 -20.19
C ALA A 316 -12.83 -5.30 -20.42
N PRO A 317 -12.63 -6.56 -20.03
CA PRO A 317 -13.70 -7.53 -19.86
C PRO A 317 -14.80 -7.01 -18.95
N ALA A 318 -16.03 -7.48 -19.17
CA ALA A 318 -17.13 -7.20 -18.28
C ALA A 318 -16.80 -7.61 -16.83
N GLY A 319 -17.00 -6.69 -15.88
CA GLY A 319 -16.73 -6.92 -14.47
C GLY A 319 -15.26 -6.81 -14.05
N LEU A 320 -14.30 -6.57 -14.97
CA LEU A 320 -12.89 -6.45 -14.60
C LEU A 320 -12.68 -5.37 -13.54
N LEU A 321 -13.26 -4.17 -13.74
CA LEU A 321 -13.09 -3.07 -12.78
C LEU A 321 -13.77 -3.36 -11.42
N ASP A 322 -14.82 -4.19 -11.39
CA ASP A 322 -15.48 -4.59 -10.13
C ASP A 322 -14.60 -5.53 -9.29
N THR A 323 -13.68 -6.27 -9.93
CA THR A 323 -12.70 -7.09 -9.20
C THR A 323 -11.79 -6.24 -8.29
N TYR A 324 -11.66 -4.93 -8.51
CA TYR A 324 -10.91 -4.06 -7.61
C TYR A 324 -11.43 -4.16 -6.18
N GLN A 325 -12.75 -4.06 -5.99
CA GLN A 325 -13.34 -4.21 -4.67
C GLN A 325 -13.23 -5.65 -4.18
N ALA A 326 -13.57 -6.63 -5.02
CA ALA A 326 -13.54 -8.05 -4.63
C ALA A 326 -12.15 -8.48 -4.14
N GLU A 327 -11.09 -7.96 -4.74
CA GLU A 327 -9.71 -8.30 -4.38
C GLU A 327 -9.17 -7.45 -3.22
N ARG A 328 -9.48 -6.14 -3.16
CA ARG A 328 -8.81 -5.22 -2.21
C ARG A 328 -9.59 -4.99 -0.93
N TYR A 329 -10.90 -5.17 -0.94
CA TYR A 329 -11.71 -5.03 0.27
C TYR A 329 -11.33 -6.07 1.34
N PRO A 330 -11.22 -7.38 1.05
CA PRO A 330 -10.85 -8.38 2.07
C PRO A 330 -9.41 -8.19 2.58
N VAL A 331 -8.51 -7.70 1.72
CA VAL A 331 -7.12 -7.42 2.11
C VAL A 331 -7.06 -6.28 3.13
N ALA A 332 -7.80 -5.19 2.88
CA ALA A 332 -7.88 -4.08 3.82
C ALA A 332 -8.55 -4.52 5.14
N GLU A 333 -9.61 -5.34 5.07
CA GLU A 333 -10.26 -5.90 6.27
C GLU A 333 -9.27 -6.68 7.15
N GLY A 334 -8.49 -7.58 6.55
CA GLY A 334 -7.44 -8.31 7.26
C GLY A 334 -6.34 -7.41 7.86
N VAL A 335 -5.96 -6.33 7.15
CA VAL A 335 -5.01 -5.33 7.67
C VAL A 335 -5.59 -4.53 8.85
N LEU A 336 -6.88 -4.19 8.80
CA LEU A 336 -7.58 -3.51 9.90
C LEU A 336 -7.61 -4.39 11.15
N ASP A 337 -7.93 -5.68 11.00
CA ASP A 337 -7.91 -6.65 12.10
C ASP A 337 -6.49 -6.88 12.65
N TYR A 338 -5.50 -6.89 11.77
CA TYR A 338 -4.11 -6.95 12.17
C TYR A 338 -3.69 -5.72 13.00
N SER A 339 -4.07 -4.52 12.56
CA SER A 339 -3.84 -3.27 13.30
C SER A 339 -4.48 -3.30 14.68
N ARG A 340 -5.76 -3.74 14.78
CA ARG A 340 -6.47 -3.93 16.05
C ARG A 340 -5.77 -4.94 16.97
N THR A 341 -5.30 -6.05 16.40
CA THR A 341 -4.57 -7.09 17.15
C THR A 341 -3.30 -6.54 17.78
N GLN A 342 -2.51 -5.77 17.02
CA GLN A 342 -1.31 -5.14 17.56
C GLN A 342 -1.63 -4.15 18.67
N LEU A 343 -2.66 -3.32 18.49
CA LEU A 343 -3.07 -2.35 19.48
C LEU A 343 -3.56 -3.03 20.77
N ALA A 344 -4.37 -4.10 20.64
CA ALA A 344 -4.82 -4.91 21.76
C ALA A 344 -3.64 -5.52 22.54
N LEU A 345 -2.62 -6.01 21.84
CA LEU A 345 -1.38 -6.53 22.45
C LEU A 345 -0.52 -5.43 23.09
N LEU A 346 -0.75 -4.15 22.80
CA LEU A 346 -0.06 -3.03 23.43
C LEU A 346 -0.77 -2.50 24.67
N HIS A 347 -2.07 -2.80 24.84
CA HIS A 347 -2.88 -2.32 25.97
C HIS A 347 -2.20 -2.62 27.32
N PRO A 348 -2.14 -1.66 28.28
CA PRO A 348 -1.37 -1.80 29.54
C PRO A 348 -1.96 -2.78 30.57
N HIS A 349 -3.03 -3.51 30.25
CA HIS A 349 -3.75 -4.33 31.22
C HIS A 349 -2.95 -5.58 31.63
N ARG A 350 -3.08 -6.02 32.90
CA ARG A 350 -2.32 -7.16 33.44
C ARG A 350 -2.57 -8.47 32.68
N ASN A 351 -3.82 -8.72 32.25
CA ASN A 351 -4.15 -9.92 31.48
C ASN A 351 -3.49 -9.89 30.10
N VAL A 352 -3.33 -8.71 29.50
CA VAL A 352 -2.60 -8.53 28.24
C VAL A 352 -1.11 -8.78 28.44
N THR A 353 -0.54 -8.42 29.59
CA THR A 353 0.85 -8.78 29.93
C THR A 353 1.05 -10.31 29.96
N ALA A 354 0.13 -11.06 30.58
CA ALA A 354 0.19 -12.53 30.57
C ALA A 354 0.05 -13.12 29.16
N LEU A 355 -0.90 -12.60 28.36
CA LEU A 355 -1.09 -12.99 26.96
C LEU A 355 0.16 -12.75 26.12
N ARG A 356 0.78 -11.56 26.23
CA ARG A 356 2.04 -11.24 25.54
C ARG A 356 3.14 -12.22 25.91
N GLY A 357 3.25 -12.61 27.19
CA GLY A 357 4.25 -13.60 27.62
C GLY A 357 4.09 -14.95 26.92
N LEU A 358 2.85 -15.37 26.65
CA LEU A 358 2.59 -16.55 25.82
C LEU A 358 2.98 -16.31 24.35
N VAL A 359 2.54 -15.20 23.75
CA VAL A 359 2.86 -14.88 22.35
C VAL A 359 4.36 -14.76 22.12
N GLN A 360 5.11 -14.19 23.05
CA GLN A 360 6.58 -14.11 22.98
C GLN A 360 7.24 -15.49 22.94
N ARG A 361 6.77 -16.46 23.75
CA ARG A 361 7.24 -17.85 23.67
C ARG A 361 6.86 -18.49 22.34
N LEU A 362 5.67 -18.20 21.81
CA LEU A 362 5.27 -18.70 20.49
C LEU A 362 6.16 -18.13 19.38
N LEU A 363 6.60 -16.88 19.49
CA LEU A 363 7.51 -16.23 18.53
C LEU A 363 8.93 -16.82 18.52
N GLU A 364 9.30 -17.65 19.50
CA GLU A 364 10.57 -18.40 19.50
C GLU A 364 10.53 -19.59 18.52
N PHE A 365 9.35 -20.09 18.14
CA PHE A 365 9.22 -21.11 17.10
C PHE A 365 9.42 -20.47 15.71
N PRO A 366 10.40 -20.93 14.91
CA PRO A 366 10.69 -20.35 13.60
C PRO A 366 9.49 -20.36 12.64
N GLU A 367 8.65 -21.38 12.70
CA GLU A 367 7.45 -21.50 11.86
C GLU A 367 6.39 -20.46 12.21
N VAL A 368 6.17 -20.19 13.50
CA VAL A 368 5.23 -19.15 13.95
C VAL A 368 5.74 -17.77 13.61
N ASN A 369 7.05 -17.54 13.83
CA ASN A 369 7.69 -16.28 13.51
C ASN A 369 7.60 -15.99 12.00
N ARG A 370 7.95 -16.97 11.15
CA ARG A 370 7.82 -16.86 9.70
C ARG A 370 6.38 -16.63 9.26
N PHE A 371 5.42 -17.40 9.78
CA PHE A 371 4.00 -17.23 9.45
C PHE A 371 3.53 -15.79 9.74
N LEU A 372 3.86 -15.25 10.91
CA LEU A 372 3.52 -13.87 11.24
C LEU A 372 4.29 -12.85 10.39
N ALA A 373 5.56 -13.09 10.06
CA ALA A 373 6.32 -12.24 9.15
C ALA A 373 5.65 -12.16 7.78
N GLU A 374 5.30 -13.30 7.19
CA GLU A 374 4.67 -13.39 5.87
C GLU A 374 3.26 -12.78 5.86
N LEU A 375 2.48 -13.01 6.93
CA LEU A 375 1.15 -12.43 7.09
C LEU A 375 1.19 -10.91 7.16
N VAL A 376 2.03 -10.35 8.04
CA VAL A 376 2.07 -8.90 8.32
C VAL A 376 2.67 -8.09 7.18
N THR A 377 3.63 -8.68 6.48
CA THR A 377 4.30 -8.01 5.36
C THR A 377 3.55 -8.17 4.04
N GLY A 378 2.47 -8.97 4.01
CA GLY A 378 1.67 -9.24 2.82
C GLY A 378 2.29 -10.26 1.86
N VAL A 379 3.38 -10.93 2.25
CA VAL A 379 4.03 -11.96 1.42
C VAL A 379 3.15 -13.20 1.30
N ALA A 380 2.45 -13.58 2.38
CA ALA A 380 1.49 -14.68 2.37
C ALA A 380 0.18 -14.35 1.60
N LEU A 381 -0.02 -13.10 1.17
CA LEU A 381 -1.24 -12.70 0.47
C LEU A 381 -1.43 -13.54 -0.81
N ARG A 382 -2.64 -14.08 -0.93
CA ARG A 382 -3.19 -14.67 -2.14
C ARG A 382 -4.52 -13.98 -2.44
N LEU A 383 -4.68 -13.44 -3.64
CA LEU A 383 -5.95 -12.87 -4.08
C LEU A 383 -6.91 -14.01 -4.44
N ASP A 384 -8.13 -13.94 -3.93
CA ASP A 384 -9.20 -14.81 -4.41
C ASP A 384 -9.64 -14.32 -5.79
N LEU A 385 -9.28 -15.10 -6.81
CA LEU A 385 -9.64 -14.83 -8.20
C LEU A 385 -10.90 -15.60 -8.62
N GLY A 386 -11.63 -16.23 -7.69
CA GLY A 386 -12.92 -16.88 -7.97
C GLY A 386 -12.84 -18.06 -8.93
N GLU A 387 -11.75 -18.85 -8.87
CA GLU A 387 -11.57 -20.06 -9.66
C GLU A 387 -11.47 -21.28 -8.75
N GLU A 388 -12.47 -22.16 -8.81
CA GLU A 388 -12.45 -23.43 -8.09
C GLU A 388 -11.42 -24.39 -8.70
N GLY A 389 -10.64 -25.07 -7.85
CA GLY A 389 -9.63 -26.02 -8.31
C GLY A 389 -8.45 -25.40 -9.07
N ALA A 390 -8.26 -24.08 -8.95
CA ALA A 390 -7.16 -23.37 -9.60
C ALA A 390 -5.79 -23.89 -9.13
N HIS A 391 -4.78 -23.69 -9.99
CA HIS A 391 -3.39 -24.01 -9.66
C HIS A 391 -2.96 -23.27 -8.38
N PRO A 392 -2.16 -23.87 -7.47
CA PRO A 392 -1.77 -23.24 -6.19
C PRO A 392 -1.02 -21.90 -6.29
N LEU A 393 -0.55 -21.55 -7.49
CA LEU A 393 0.10 -20.26 -7.76
C LEU A 393 -0.91 -19.16 -8.10
N VAL A 394 -2.14 -19.49 -8.52
CA VAL A 394 -3.15 -18.49 -8.88
C VAL A 394 -3.47 -17.62 -7.66
N GLY A 395 -3.50 -16.31 -7.88
CA GLY A 395 -3.66 -15.31 -6.83
C GLY A 395 -2.38 -15.00 -6.04
N ALA A 396 -1.27 -15.71 -6.25
CA ALA A 396 0.04 -15.36 -5.70
C ALA A 396 0.70 -14.23 -6.47
N LEU A 397 1.50 -13.39 -5.79
CA LEU A 397 2.47 -12.58 -6.52
C LEU A 397 3.55 -13.52 -7.08
N ALA A 398 3.79 -13.46 -8.38
CA ALA A 398 4.82 -14.28 -9.02
C ALA A 398 6.20 -13.86 -8.53
N THR A 399 7.03 -14.79 -8.05
CA THR A 399 8.44 -14.52 -7.68
C THR A 399 9.26 -14.13 -8.89
N ASP A 400 10.37 -13.42 -8.70
CA ASP A 400 11.23 -13.08 -9.83
C ASP A 400 11.89 -14.34 -10.40
N LEU A 401 11.86 -14.45 -11.73
CA LEU A 401 12.41 -15.59 -12.46
C LEU A 401 13.42 -15.08 -13.47
N ARG A 402 14.61 -15.67 -13.49
CA ARG A 402 15.56 -15.46 -14.59
C ARG A 402 15.09 -16.26 -15.80
N LEU A 403 14.92 -15.55 -16.90
CA LEU A 403 14.38 -16.09 -18.14
C LEU A 403 15.45 -16.05 -19.22
N GLU A 404 15.75 -17.21 -19.79
CA GLU A 404 16.60 -17.35 -20.97
C GLU A 404 15.70 -17.64 -22.18
N SER A 405 15.71 -16.76 -23.17
CA SER A 405 14.92 -16.87 -24.39
C SER A 405 15.78 -16.61 -25.63
N ALA A 406 15.20 -16.77 -26.83
CA ALA A 406 15.90 -16.45 -28.08
C ALA A 406 16.35 -14.98 -28.16
N ASP A 407 15.64 -14.07 -27.49
CA ASP A 407 15.94 -12.64 -27.46
C ASP A 407 17.01 -12.25 -26.42
N GLY A 408 17.52 -13.23 -25.67
CA GLY A 408 18.52 -13.05 -24.62
C GLY A 408 17.98 -13.32 -23.22
N HIS A 409 18.67 -12.75 -22.23
CA HIS A 409 18.39 -12.91 -20.80
C HIS A 409 17.60 -11.73 -20.26
N THR A 410 16.58 -12.00 -19.46
CA THR A 410 15.82 -10.98 -18.71
C THR A 410 15.26 -11.59 -17.41
N THR A 411 14.50 -10.83 -16.64
CA THR A 411 13.73 -11.35 -15.52
C THR A 411 12.23 -11.07 -15.66
N LEU A 412 11.40 -11.85 -14.96
CA LEU A 412 9.96 -11.61 -14.92
C LEU A 412 9.63 -10.21 -14.39
N VAL A 413 10.36 -9.75 -13.35
CA VAL A 413 10.20 -8.40 -12.81
C VAL A 413 10.53 -7.33 -13.84
N GLU A 414 11.58 -7.52 -14.65
CA GLU A 414 11.92 -6.58 -15.73
C GLU A 414 10.82 -6.48 -16.79
N LEU A 415 10.23 -7.61 -17.21
CA LEU A 415 9.11 -7.62 -18.15
C LEU A 415 7.88 -6.87 -17.59
N LEU A 416 7.59 -7.02 -16.29
CA LEU A 416 6.45 -6.37 -15.62
C LEU A 416 6.62 -4.84 -15.47
N ARG A 417 7.83 -4.30 -15.66
CA ARG A 417 8.06 -2.83 -15.62
C ARG A 417 7.32 -2.07 -16.72
N ALA A 418 6.92 -2.76 -17.78
CA ALA A 418 6.11 -2.20 -18.86
C ALA A 418 4.65 -1.94 -18.45
N GLY A 419 4.17 -2.53 -17.33
CA GLY A 419 2.77 -2.39 -16.92
C GLY A 419 1.78 -3.22 -17.77
N THR A 420 2.28 -4.21 -18.51
CA THR A 420 1.46 -5.16 -19.30
C THR A 420 1.44 -6.55 -18.64
N GLY A 421 0.50 -7.40 -19.06
CA GLY A 421 0.51 -8.80 -18.64
C GLY A 421 1.73 -9.53 -19.22
N VAL A 422 2.10 -10.64 -18.61
CA VAL A 422 3.21 -11.49 -19.10
C VAL A 422 2.76 -12.94 -19.10
N LEU A 423 2.87 -13.61 -20.24
CA LEU A 423 2.76 -15.05 -20.33
C LEU A 423 4.14 -15.65 -20.60
N VAL A 424 4.57 -16.56 -19.74
CA VAL A 424 5.80 -17.33 -19.92
C VAL A 424 5.45 -18.80 -20.08
N ASP A 425 5.82 -19.37 -21.22
CA ASP A 425 5.70 -20.78 -21.54
C ASP A 425 7.08 -21.45 -21.41
N PHE A 426 7.21 -22.37 -20.44
CA PHE A 426 8.43 -23.12 -20.20
C PHE A 426 8.46 -24.46 -20.95
N THR A 427 7.39 -24.78 -21.69
CA THR A 427 7.31 -26.01 -22.47
C THR A 427 8.08 -25.91 -23.78
N GLN A 428 8.57 -27.04 -24.28
CA GLN A 428 9.26 -27.07 -25.58
C GLN A 428 8.32 -26.84 -26.76
N SER A 429 7.01 -27.12 -26.60
CA SER A 429 6.03 -26.98 -27.68
C SER A 429 5.64 -25.52 -27.92
N GLY A 430 5.74 -24.65 -26.92
CA GLY A 430 5.30 -23.26 -27.01
C GLY A 430 3.79 -23.10 -27.24
N ALA A 431 3.00 -24.13 -26.98
CA ALA A 431 1.58 -24.16 -27.32
C ALA A 431 0.76 -23.12 -26.54
N HIS A 432 1.13 -22.84 -25.29
CA HIS A 432 0.48 -21.80 -24.49
C HIS A 432 0.87 -20.42 -24.99
N ALA A 433 2.14 -20.23 -25.38
CA ALA A 433 2.59 -19.01 -26.04
C ALA A 433 1.81 -18.73 -27.34
N GLU A 434 1.68 -19.71 -28.23
CA GLU A 434 0.90 -19.56 -29.47
C GLU A 434 -0.57 -19.19 -29.20
N THR A 435 -1.17 -19.78 -28.17
CA THR A 435 -2.54 -19.43 -27.75
C THR A 435 -2.65 -17.97 -27.31
N ALA A 436 -1.60 -17.42 -26.71
CA ALA A 436 -1.58 -16.08 -26.13
C ALA A 436 -1.19 -14.96 -27.11
N ARG A 437 -0.56 -15.28 -28.24
CA ARG A 437 -0.12 -14.28 -29.24
C ARG A 437 -1.20 -13.27 -29.65
N PRO A 438 -2.48 -13.63 -29.82
CA PRO A 438 -3.53 -12.66 -30.18
C PRO A 438 -3.74 -11.54 -29.15
N TRP A 439 -3.23 -11.69 -27.92
CA TRP A 439 -3.31 -10.69 -26.86
C TRP A 439 -2.14 -9.72 -26.83
N GLU A 440 -1.11 -9.89 -27.66
CA GLU A 440 -0.08 -8.85 -27.82
C GLU A 440 -0.71 -7.56 -28.40
N PRO A 441 -0.33 -6.36 -27.90
CA PRO A 441 0.71 -6.10 -26.91
C PRO A 441 0.22 -6.06 -25.44
N ARG A 442 -1.06 -6.31 -25.16
CA ARG A 442 -1.64 -6.28 -23.79
C ARG A 442 -0.98 -7.31 -22.87
N VAL A 443 -0.57 -8.45 -23.45
CA VAL A 443 0.19 -9.51 -22.78
C VAL A 443 1.47 -9.76 -23.57
N GLN A 444 2.63 -9.59 -22.93
CA GLN A 444 3.92 -10.00 -23.50
C GLN A 444 4.04 -11.52 -23.46
N VAL A 445 4.32 -12.14 -24.60
CA VAL A 445 4.42 -13.60 -24.70
C VAL A 445 5.88 -14.02 -24.81
N ARG A 446 6.32 -14.96 -23.95
CA ARG A 446 7.67 -15.50 -23.93
C ARG A 446 7.66 -17.02 -23.92
N VAL A 447 8.47 -17.63 -24.79
CA VAL A 447 8.92 -19.00 -24.63
C VAL A 447 10.34 -18.93 -24.06
N ALA A 448 10.53 -19.43 -22.84
CA ALA A 448 11.78 -19.24 -22.11
C ALA A 448 12.13 -20.46 -21.26
N ARG A 449 13.41 -20.57 -20.91
CA ARG A 449 13.91 -21.48 -19.89
C ARG A 449 14.14 -20.73 -18.59
N ALA A 450 13.98 -21.43 -17.48
CA ALA A 450 14.37 -21.00 -16.14
C ALA A 450 14.98 -22.20 -15.41
N ASP A 451 15.88 -21.96 -14.44
CA ASP A 451 16.58 -23.03 -13.71
C ASP A 451 15.60 -23.96 -12.95
N ALA A 452 14.54 -23.38 -12.38
CA ALA A 452 13.51 -24.09 -11.63
C ALA A 452 12.15 -23.40 -11.84
N PRO A 453 11.49 -23.60 -13.00
CA PRO A 453 10.21 -22.98 -13.25
C PRO A 453 9.15 -23.54 -12.27
N PRO A 454 8.32 -22.68 -11.65
CA PRO A 454 7.37 -23.13 -10.63
C PRO A 454 6.12 -23.80 -11.25
N ALA A 455 6.00 -23.78 -12.57
CA ALA A 455 4.91 -24.33 -13.36
C ALA A 455 5.40 -24.56 -14.82
N ALA A 456 4.64 -25.30 -15.63
CA ALA A 456 4.92 -25.47 -17.05
C ALA A 456 4.66 -24.18 -17.86
N ALA A 457 3.71 -23.36 -17.43
CA ALA A 457 3.48 -22.02 -17.96
C ALA A 457 2.80 -21.14 -16.90
N LEU A 458 2.97 -19.82 -17.03
CA LEU A 458 2.38 -18.81 -16.14
C LEU A 458 1.77 -17.67 -16.95
N LEU A 459 0.58 -17.22 -16.56
CA LEU A 459 0.01 -15.93 -16.97
C LEU A 459 -0.01 -15.01 -15.75
N VAL A 460 0.72 -13.90 -15.85
CA VAL A 460 0.90 -12.92 -14.79
C VAL A 460 0.23 -11.61 -15.20
N ARG A 461 -0.61 -11.05 -14.33
CA ARG A 461 -1.27 -9.77 -14.52
C ARG A 461 -0.29 -8.60 -14.45
N PRO A 462 -0.65 -7.41 -14.95
CA PRO A 462 0.19 -6.21 -14.84
C PRO A 462 0.62 -5.85 -13.41
N ASP A 463 -0.19 -6.18 -12.40
CA ASP A 463 0.12 -5.98 -10.98
C ASP A 463 1.01 -7.07 -10.37
N GLY A 464 1.43 -8.06 -11.15
CA GLY A 464 2.36 -9.12 -10.77
C GLY A 464 1.71 -10.37 -10.17
N TYR A 465 0.38 -10.39 -10.06
CA TYR A 465 -0.34 -11.56 -9.56
C TYR A 465 -0.57 -12.60 -10.67
N VAL A 466 -0.37 -13.87 -10.35
CA VAL A 466 -0.61 -14.99 -11.27
C VAL A 466 -2.12 -15.14 -11.48
N ALA A 467 -2.57 -14.94 -12.71
CA ALA A 467 -3.96 -15.14 -13.13
C ALA A 467 -4.25 -16.57 -13.58
N TRP A 468 -3.24 -17.30 -14.07
CA TRP A 468 -3.36 -18.68 -14.49
C TRP A 468 -1.99 -19.35 -14.49
N ALA A 469 -1.95 -20.66 -14.26
CA ALA A 469 -0.73 -21.46 -14.33
C ALA A 469 -1.05 -22.89 -14.77
N ALA A 470 -0.11 -23.50 -15.51
CA ALA A 470 -0.21 -24.88 -15.97
C ALA A 470 0.73 -25.80 -15.19
N THR A 471 0.25 -26.95 -14.73
CA THR A 471 1.13 -27.98 -14.13
C THR A 471 1.95 -28.72 -15.19
N ASP A 472 1.36 -28.93 -16.37
CA ASP A 472 1.99 -29.59 -17.51
C ASP A 472 1.57 -28.92 -18.83
N GLY A 473 2.20 -29.32 -19.94
CA GLY A 473 1.85 -28.83 -21.28
C GLY A 473 0.55 -29.39 -21.87
N ARG A 474 -0.29 -30.07 -21.07
CA ARG A 474 -1.56 -30.71 -21.49
C ARG A 474 -2.79 -30.13 -20.80
N SER A 475 -2.61 -29.35 -19.74
CA SER A 475 -3.67 -28.61 -19.04
C SER A 475 -4.47 -27.70 -19.97
N ASP A 476 -5.70 -27.36 -19.56
CA ASP A 476 -6.56 -26.42 -20.29
C ASP A 476 -5.80 -25.11 -20.53
N GLY A 477 -5.61 -24.75 -21.80
CA GLY A 477 -4.75 -23.64 -22.22
C GLY A 477 -5.21 -22.28 -21.69
N PRO A 478 -4.35 -21.24 -21.78
CA PRO A 478 -4.56 -19.96 -21.09
C PRO A 478 -5.71 -19.11 -21.62
N ARG A 479 -6.44 -19.56 -22.64
CA ARG A 479 -7.44 -18.74 -23.37
C ARG A 479 -8.53 -18.19 -22.45
N ALA A 480 -9.13 -19.02 -21.61
CA ALA A 480 -10.20 -18.55 -20.72
C ALA A 480 -9.72 -17.47 -19.75
N ALA A 481 -8.50 -17.64 -19.20
CA ALA A 481 -7.89 -16.64 -18.34
C ALA A 481 -7.51 -15.35 -19.11
N LEU A 482 -7.01 -15.48 -20.34
CA LEU A 482 -6.71 -14.33 -21.20
C LEU A 482 -7.97 -13.52 -21.52
N GLU A 483 -9.06 -14.17 -21.93
CA GLU A 483 -10.35 -13.53 -22.19
C GLU A 483 -10.90 -12.85 -20.92
N ARG A 484 -10.81 -13.54 -19.78
CA ARG A 484 -11.29 -13.04 -18.49
C ARG A 484 -10.55 -11.79 -18.00
N TRP A 485 -9.24 -11.73 -18.18
CA TRP A 485 -8.41 -10.68 -17.58
C TRP A 485 -8.00 -9.58 -18.57
N PHE A 486 -7.95 -9.87 -19.86
CA PHE A 486 -7.41 -8.96 -20.88
C PHE A 486 -8.38 -8.67 -22.04
N GLY A 487 -9.56 -9.31 -22.05
CA GLY A 487 -10.60 -9.10 -23.07
C GLY A 487 -10.38 -9.97 -24.29
N THR A 488 -11.20 -9.79 -25.32
CA THR A 488 -10.99 -10.42 -26.64
C THR A 488 -10.09 -9.56 -27.52
#